data_AF-A0A7M3NJA9-F1
#
_entry.id   AF-A0A7M3NJA9-F1
#
_cell.length_a   1.000
_cell.length_b   1.000
_cell.length_c   1.000
_cell.angle_alpha   90.00
_cell.angle_beta   90.00
_cell.angle_gamma   90.00
#
_symmetry.space_group_name_H-M   'P 1'
#
loop_
_entity.id
_entity.type
_entity.pdbx_description
1 polymer ?
#
loop_
_entity_poly.entity_id
_entity_poly.type
_entity_poly.pdbx_seq_one_letter_code
_entity_poly.pdbx_strand_id
1 'polypeptide(L)'
;MTRPDEPYYVMYDGDFGLSGLAGRPGDGHLPPAEGDEQVGEDARSLLESALPDEVIRGLWLAADRGRFDPAGQGLSVRSWLRGWSQAYPPRAPKRPKSFAKYRSTMSFEPPRPVLVEEEIRDAVLAEIAAVEADLVRAVPLPGVVPALRRAVVEAGADLGFRLLLRILKACSVRVDKARYDRFLELGEPFEYHYGVVHDDLEVDWPPLDPARRDSDWDFGLSELAARFAHWHDGTADEVLRRSAAADDVRQTPGSAAAVLLADVTRLHASPLSTDTLTTLWLAAGDCGYWPDRFGIDVRQWLERIAEVCRERLRETMPAYRPEPAPVRADLTDEVLRELGDLALEMESRTVQPHGQGVPGAAAARALEQVVSRVDPDLGFRLFLRVLVALWMPLTQERYARYKALGERFGYGEYLVSQVDGFVQSDL
;
A
#
# COMPACT_ATOMS: atom_id res chain seq x y z
N MET A 1 -28.16 -4.46 -2.94
CA MET A 1 -27.35 -5.44 -2.19
C MET A 1 -27.53 -5.24 -0.70
N THR A 2 -27.72 -6.31 0.08
CA THR A 2 -27.45 -6.27 1.53
C THR A 2 -25.94 -6.18 1.70
N ARG A 3 -25.45 -5.15 2.39
CA ARG A 3 -24.02 -5.06 2.73
C ARG A 3 -23.60 -6.33 3.49
N PRO A 4 -22.40 -6.87 3.23
CA PRO A 4 -21.89 -7.96 4.05
C PRO A 4 -21.83 -7.52 5.52
N ASP A 5 -22.09 -8.44 6.45
CA ASP A 5 -22.07 -8.17 7.89
C ASP A 5 -20.67 -7.76 8.39
N GLU A 6 -19.63 -8.14 7.65
CA GLU A 6 -18.21 -7.83 7.89
C GLU A 6 -17.57 -7.43 6.53
N PRO A 7 -16.73 -6.37 6.47
CA PRO A 7 -16.07 -5.94 5.23
C PRO A 7 -15.23 -7.03 4.57
N TYR A 8 -15.18 -7.08 3.24
CA TYR A 8 -14.42 -8.12 2.53
C TYR A 8 -12.92 -8.08 2.86
N TYR A 9 -12.33 -6.89 3.04
CA TYR A 9 -10.92 -6.77 3.41
C TYR A 9 -10.54 -7.39 4.76
N VAL A 10 -11.52 -7.63 5.65
CA VAL A 10 -11.28 -8.33 6.93
C VAL A 10 -11.19 -9.85 6.71
N MET A 11 -11.83 -10.33 5.66
CA MET A 11 -12.03 -11.76 5.40
C MET A 11 -11.06 -12.31 4.34
N TYR A 12 -10.58 -11.47 3.42
CA TYR A 12 -9.82 -11.88 2.26
C TYR A 12 -8.70 -10.90 1.93
N ASP A 13 -7.47 -11.42 1.82
CA ASP A 13 -6.28 -10.64 1.43
C ASP A 13 -6.08 -10.55 -0.09
N GLY A 14 -6.84 -11.34 -0.89
CA GLY A 14 -6.70 -11.42 -2.35
C GLY A 14 -7.97 -11.93 -3.04
N ASP A 15 -7.86 -12.49 -4.26
CA ASP A 15 -9.01 -13.02 -5.02
C ASP A 15 -9.85 -14.03 -4.19
N PHE A 16 -11.17 -13.87 -4.18
CA PHE A 16 -12.09 -14.70 -3.41
C PHE A 16 -13.38 -15.01 -4.18
N GLY A 17 -14.22 -15.90 -3.65
CA GLY A 17 -15.43 -16.37 -4.33
C GLY A 17 -15.12 -17.11 -5.63
N LEU A 18 -15.99 -16.99 -6.65
CA LEU A 18 -15.76 -17.62 -7.96
C LEU A 18 -14.50 -17.08 -8.66
N SER A 19 -14.13 -15.82 -8.42
CA SER A 19 -12.85 -15.25 -8.88
C SER A 19 -11.67 -15.99 -8.24
N GLY A 20 -11.64 -16.09 -6.91
CA GLY A 20 -10.61 -16.83 -6.18
C GLY A 20 -10.53 -18.30 -6.58
N LEU A 21 -11.67 -18.96 -6.76
CA LEU A 21 -11.72 -20.34 -7.26
C LEU A 21 -11.08 -20.47 -8.64
N ALA A 22 -11.37 -19.54 -9.56
CA ALA A 22 -10.75 -19.49 -10.89
C ALA A 22 -9.26 -19.11 -10.85
N GLY A 23 -8.74 -18.60 -9.74
CA GLY A 23 -7.32 -18.32 -9.52
C GLY A 23 -6.51 -19.52 -9.02
N ARG A 24 -7.16 -20.49 -8.36
CA ARG A 24 -6.45 -21.60 -7.71
C ARG A 24 -5.72 -22.50 -8.71
N PRO A 25 -4.52 -23.00 -8.40
CA PRO A 25 -3.87 -24.05 -9.16
C PRO A 25 -4.50 -25.41 -8.82
N GLY A 26 -5.37 -25.94 -9.69
CA GLY A 26 -5.93 -27.29 -9.54
C GLY A 26 -7.20 -27.52 -10.35
N ASP A 27 -7.59 -28.78 -10.52
CA ASP A 27 -8.88 -29.16 -11.12
C ASP A 27 -10.00 -28.61 -10.22
N GLY A 28 -11.03 -27.98 -10.79
CA GLY A 28 -12.14 -27.28 -10.10
C GLY A 28 -13.06 -28.12 -9.19
N HIS A 29 -12.50 -29.16 -8.57
CA HIS A 29 -13.12 -30.20 -7.75
C HIS A 29 -12.46 -30.40 -6.38
N LEU A 30 -11.61 -29.48 -5.91
CA LEU A 30 -11.04 -29.59 -4.56
C LEU A 30 -12.14 -29.57 -3.49
N PRO A 31 -11.95 -30.31 -2.37
CA PRO A 31 -12.90 -30.32 -1.28
C PRO A 31 -13.05 -28.91 -0.70
N PRO A 32 -14.20 -28.64 -0.06
CA PRO A 32 -14.51 -27.32 0.46
C PRO A 32 -13.43 -26.83 1.43
N ALA A 33 -12.82 -25.67 1.15
CA ALA A 33 -11.89 -25.01 2.05
C ALA A 33 -12.62 -24.01 2.96
N GLU A 34 -12.06 -23.75 4.13
CA GLU A 34 -12.46 -22.64 4.98
C GLU A 34 -12.28 -21.31 4.21
N GLY A 35 -13.30 -20.45 4.17
CA GLY A 35 -13.30 -19.20 3.38
C GLY A 35 -13.99 -19.28 2.00
N ASP A 36 -14.54 -20.43 1.62
CA ASP A 36 -15.24 -20.59 0.33
C ASP A 36 -16.73 -20.20 0.37
N GLU A 37 -17.23 -19.57 1.45
CA GLU A 37 -18.64 -19.19 1.52
C GLU A 37 -19.05 -18.21 0.41
N GLN A 38 -18.14 -17.34 0.00
CA GLN A 38 -18.37 -16.44 -1.12
C GLN A 38 -18.61 -17.19 -2.43
N VAL A 39 -18.01 -18.37 -2.62
CA VAL A 39 -18.25 -19.20 -3.82
C VAL A 39 -19.72 -19.59 -3.90
N GLY A 40 -20.33 -19.93 -2.76
CA GLY A 40 -21.76 -20.24 -2.68
C GLY A 40 -22.66 -19.03 -2.97
N GLU A 41 -22.28 -17.85 -2.50
CA GLU A 41 -23.00 -16.60 -2.76
C GLU A 41 -22.94 -16.19 -4.22
N ASP A 42 -21.75 -16.20 -4.82
CA ASP A 42 -21.56 -15.90 -6.23
C ASP A 42 -22.30 -16.92 -7.12
N ALA A 43 -22.27 -18.21 -6.76
CA ALA A 43 -23.00 -19.24 -7.46
C ALA A 43 -24.51 -19.03 -7.40
N ARG A 44 -25.06 -18.63 -6.23
CA ARG A 44 -26.47 -18.26 -6.09
C ARG A 44 -26.82 -17.05 -6.95
N SER A 45 -26.00 -16.00 -6.93
CA SER A 45 -26.22 -14.81 -7.76
C SER A 45 -26.33 -15.16 -9.25
N LEU A 46 -25.41 -15.99 -9.76
CA LEU A 46 -25.48 -16.46 -11.15
C LEU A 46 -26.68 -17.38 -11.41
N LEU A 47 -27.05 -18.24 -10.47
CA LEU A 47 -28.23 -19.11 -10.59
C LEU A 47 -29.54 -18.32 -10.62
N GLU A 48 -29.65 -17.25 -9.84
CA GLU A 48 -30.81 -16.36 -9.76
C GLU A 48 -30.88 -15.38 -10.95
N SER A 49 -29.75 -15.11 -11.61
CA SER A 49 -29.69 -14.27 -12.80
C SER A 49 -30.40 -14.89 -14.02
N ALA A 50 -30.82 -14.02 -14.94
CA ALA A 50 -31.39 -14.40 -16.24
C ALA A 50 -30.31 -14.77 -17.28
N LEU A 51 -29.04 -14.92 -16.87
CA LEU A 51 -27.94 -15.23 -17.76
C LEU A 51 -28.10 -16.64 -18.35
N PRO A 52 -27.99 -16.79 -19.68
CA PRO A 52 -27.94 -18.09 -20.32
C PRO A 52 -26.71 -18.90 -19.90
N ASP A 53 -26.83 -20.23 -19.96
CA ASP A 53 -25.76 -21.16 -19.59
C ASP A 53 -24.49 -20.93 -20.41
N GLU A 54 -24.62 -20.57 -21.69
CA GLU A 54 -23.47 -20.26 -22.55
C GLU A 54 -22.73 -19.00 -22.10
N VAL A 55 -23.42 -18.01 -21.54
CA VAL A 55 -22.83 -16.77 -21.03
C VAL A 55 -22.07 -17.06 -19.73
N ILE A 56 -22.71 -17.77 -18.80
CA ILE A 56 -22.08 -18.16 -17.52
C ILE A 56 -20.85 -19.03 -17.78
N ARG A 57 -20.96 -20.02 -18.67
CA ARG A 57 -19.85 -20.89 -19.06
C ARG A 57 -18.73 -20.09 -19.74
N GLY A 58 -19.06 -19.16 -20.62
CA GLY A 58 -18.06 -18.30 -21.29
C GLY A 58 -17.25 -17.45 -20.31
N LEU A 59 -17.92 -16.85 -19.31
CA LEU A 59 -17.26 -16.08 -18.25
C LEU A 59 -16.33 -16.96 -17.41
N TRP A 60 -16.80 -18.13 -17.00
CA TRP A 60 -15.99 -19.08 -16.24
C TRP A 60 -14.74 -19.51 -17.02
N LEU A 61 -14.90 -19.92 -18.27
CA LEU A 61 -13.78 -20.34 -19.10
C LEU A 61 -12.77 -19.21 -19.33
N ALA A 62 -13.23 -17.96 -19.45
CA ALA A 62 -12.33 -16.81 -19.54
C ALA A 62 -11.56 -16.59 -18.23
N ALA A 63 -12.26 -16.61 -17.09
CA ALA A 63 -11.66 -16.37 -15.76
C ALA A 63 -10.66 -17.45 -15.34
N ASP A 64 -10.94 -18.71 -15.70
CA ASP A 64 -10.11 -19.88 -15.36
C ASP A 64 -9.12 -20.28 -16.48
N ARG A 65 -9.01 -19.47 -17.55
CA ARG A 65 -8.18 -19.77 -18.74
C ARG A 65 -8.50 -21.12 -19.39
N GLY A 66 -9.75 -21.57 -19.28
CA GLY A 66 -10.21 -22.84 -19.81
C GLY A 66 -9.60 -24.08 -19.16
N ARG A 67 -9.01 -23.96 -17.96
CA ARG A 67 -8.43 -25.13 -17.25
C ARG A 67 -9.53 -26.12 -16.85
N PHE A 68 -10.69 -25.63 -16.47
CA PHE A 68 -11.86 -26.43 -16.11
C PHE A 68 -13.09 -26.01 -16.92
N ASP A 69 -13.71 -27.00 -17.57
CA ASP A 69 -14.99 -26.84 -18.25
C ASP A 69 -16.02 -27.84 -17.67
N PRO A 70 -17.09 -27.37 -17.01
CA PRO A 70 -18.16 -28.26 -16.52
C PRO A 70 -18.72 -29.18 -17.61
N ALA A 71 -18.85 -28.69 -18.84
CA ALA A 71 -19.38 -29.46 -19.96
C ALA A 71 -18.45 -30.61 -20.36
N GLY A 72 -17.14 -30.43 -20.21
CA GLY A 72 -16.15 -31.49 -20.41
C GLY A 72 -16.27 -32.65 -19.42
N GLN A 73 -16.91 -32.42 -18.27
CA GLN A 73 -17.22 -33.43 -17.25
C GLN A 73 -18.66 -33.96 -17.34
N GLY A 74 -19.40 -33.62 -18.41
CA GLY A 74 -20.80 -34.01 -18.58
C GLY A 74 -21.79 -33.27 -17.68
N LEU A 75 -21.36 -32.15 -17.06
CA LEU A 75 -22.19 -31.30 -16.23
C LEU A 75 -22.64 -30.05 -17.00
N SER A 76 -23.86 -29.56 -16.76
CA SER A 76 -24.20 -28.20 -17.16
C SER A 76 -23.58 -27.20 -16.17
N VAL A 77 -23.30 -25.97 -16.62
CA VAL A 77 -22.74 -24.93 -15.74
C VAL A 77 -23.65 -24.66 -14.54
N ARG A 78 -24.98 -24.67 -14.74
CA ARG A 78 -25.95 -24.52 -13.64
C ARG A 78 -25.97 -25.72 -12.69
N SER A 79 -25.77 -26.93 -13.17
CA SER A 79 -25.66 -28.11 -12.29
C SER A 79 -24.41 -28.03 -11.42
N TRP A 80 -23.30 -27.56 -11.98
CA TRP A 80 -22.04 -27.34 -11.27
C TRP A 80 -22.17 -26.20 -10.23
N LEU A 81 -22.72 -25.04 -10.61
CA LEU A 81 -23.00 -23.94 -9.68
C LEU A 81 -23.95 -24.35 -8.55
N ARG A 82 -24.96 -25.19 -8.85
CA ARG A 82 -25.86 -25.71 -7.83
C ARG A 82 -25.12 -26.54 -6.79
N GLY A 83 -24.14 -27.35 -7.21
CA GLY A 83 -23.24 -28.08 -6.31
C GLY A 83 -22.54 -27.15 -5.32
N TRP A 84 -21.93 -26.07 -5.82
CA TRP A 84 -21.30 -25.05 -4.96
C TRP A 84 -22.31 -24.37 -4.02
N SER A 85 -23.46 -23.93 -4.52
CA SER A 85 -24.48 -23.27 -3.70
C SER A 85 -25.04 -24.16 -2.57
N GLN A 86 -25.04 -25.48 -2.78
CA GLN A 86 -25.50 -26.49 -1.81
C GLN A 86 -24.41 -26.83 -0.80
N ALA A 87 -23.15 -26.91 -1.23
CA ALA A 87 -22.01 -27.09 -0.35
C ALA A 87 -21.83 -25.90 0.61
N TYR A 88 -22.18 -24.69 0.15
CA TYR A 88 -22.07 -23.43 0.92
C TYR A 88 -23.43 -22.73 1.02
N PRO A 89 -24.35 -23.23 1.85
CA PRO A 89 -25.68 -22.63 2.01
C PRO A 89 -25.58 -21.19 2.54
N PRO A 90 -26.64 -20.37 2.39
CA PRO A 90 -26.63 -19.00 2.89
C PRO A 90 -26.36 -19.02 4.39
N ARG A 91 -25.45 -18.17 4.86
CA ARG A 91 -25.25 -18.00 6.30
C ARG A 91 -26.56 -17.51 6.90
N ALA A 92 -26.96 -18.09 8.03
CA ALA A 92 -28.05 -17.52 8.82
C ALA A 92 -27.63 -16.07 9.16
N PRO A 93 -28.54 -15.08 9.02
CA PRO A 93 -28.20 -13.70 9.32
C PRO A 93 -27.62 -13.66 10.73
N LYS A 94 -26.35 -13.25 10.87
CA LYS A 94 -25.76 -13.11 12.19
C LYS A 94 -26.59 -12.01 12.85
N ARG A 95 -27.04 -12.23 14.10
CA ARG A 95 -27.58 -11.11 14.89
C ARG A 95 -26.55 -10.00 14.81
N PRO A 96 -26.95 -8.75 14.48
CA PRO A 96 -26.02 -7.65 14.36
C PRO A 96 -25.21 -7.61 15.65
N LYS A 97 -23.95 -8.05 15.58
CA LYS A 97 -23.09 -7.97 16.74
C LYS A 97 -22.92 -6.46 16.95
N SER A 98 -23.14 -5.98 18.17
CA SER A 98 -22.90 -4.58 18.54
C SER A 98 -21.38 -4.31 18.51
N PHE A 99 -20.76 -4.38 17.33
CA PHE A 99 -19.34 -4.15 17.10
C PHE A 99 -19.14 -2.66 16.86
N ALA A 100 -19.36 -1.88 17.91
CA ALA A 100 -18.89 -0.50 18.00
C ALA A 100 -17.39 -0.42 18.36
N LYS A 101 -16.61 -1.51 18.25
CA LYS A 101 -15.29 -1.62 18.89
C LYS A 101 -14.10 -1.98 17.99
N TYR A 102 -14.28 -2.16 16.68
CA TYR A 102 -13.17 -2.44 15.76
C TYR A 102 -13.05 -1.43 14.60
N ARG A 103 -13.64 -0.24 14.73
CA ARG A 103 -13.06 0.92 14.06
C ARG A 103 -11.84 1.31 14.90
N SER A 104 -10.66 0.93 14.41
CA SER A 104 -9.40 1.44 14.91
C SER A 104 -9.55 2.94 15.15
N THR A 105 -9.34 3.38 16.38
CA THR A 105 -9.43 4.78 16.82
C THR A 105 -8.39 5.68 16.16
N MET A 106 -7.63 5.20 15.17
CA MET A 106 -6.62 5.96 14.44
C MET A 106 -7.05 6.42 13.04
N SER A 107 -8.18 5.96 12.50
CA SER A 107 -8.63 6.36 11.17
C SER A 107 -9.97 7.09 11.29
N PHE A 108 -9.93 8.39 11.60
CA PHE A 108 -11.08 9.28 11.50
C PHE A 108 -11.34 9.61 10.03
N GLU A 109 -11.55 8.59 9.20
CA GLU A 109 -11.97 8.83 7.83
C GLU A 109 -13.41 9.38 7.87
N PRO A 110 -13.66 10.56 7.28
CA PRO A 110 -15.02 11.05 7.15
C PRO A 110 -15.88 9.99 6.43
N PRO A 111 -17.16 9.83 6.79
CA PRO A 111 -18.03 8.85 6.15
C PRO A 111 -18.05 9.10 4.64
N ARG A 112 -17.41 8.21 3.88
CA ARG A 112 -17.36 8.29 2.42
C ARG A 112 -18.79 8.18 1.86
N PRO A 113 -19.13 8.94 0.80
CA PRO A 113 -20.44 8.83 0.17
C PRO A 113 -20.64 7.40 -0.32
N VAL A 114 -21.76 6.80 0.07
CA VAL A 114 -22.13 5.46 -0.38
C VAL A 114 -22.73 5.61 -1.76
N LEU A 115 -22.00 5.21 -2.79
CA LEU A 115 -22.54 5.16 -4.16
C LEU A 115 -23.77 4.26 -4.19
N VAL A 116 -24.80 4.68 -4.92
CA VAL A 116 -25.96 3.81 -5.15
C VAL A 116 -25.60 2.72 -6.16
N GLU A 117 -26.24 1.55 -6.07
CA GLU A 117 -25.95 0.37 -6.92
C GLU A 117 -25.88 0.71 -8.42
N GLU A 118 -26.74 1.63 -8.89
CA GLU A 118 -26.78 2.06 -10.28
C GLU A 118 -25.51 2.81 -10.71
N GLU A 119 -25.00 3.71 -9.86
CA GLU A 119 -23.75 4.44 -10.13
C GLU A 119 -22.55 3.50 -10.17
N ILE A 120 -22.50 2.53 -9.25
CA ILE A 120 -21.44 1.51 -9.22
C ILE A 120 -21.51 0.65 -10.48
N ARG A 121 -22.71 0.22 -10.87
CA ARG A 121 -22.94 -0.56 -12.10
C ARG A 121 -22.43 0.19 -13.32
N ASP A 122 -22.79 1.46 -13.47
CA ASP A 122 -22.39 2.29 -14.60
C ASP A 122 -20.88 2.49 -14.64
N ALA A 123 -20.24 2.68 -13.48
CA ALA A 123 -18.78 2.78 -13.37
C ALA A 123 -18.09 1.48 -13.82
N VAL A 124 -18.57 0.31 -13.37
CA VAL A 124 -18.02 -0.99 -13.81
C VAL A 124 -18.21 -1.18 -15.33
N LEU A 125 -19.38 -0.82 -15.87
CA LEU A 125 -19.64 -0.91 -17.32
C LEU A 125 -18.74 0.02 -18.14
N ALA A 126 -18.46 1.21 -17.63
CA ALA A 126 -17.53 2.16 -18.24
C ALA A 126 -16.11 1.58 -18.31
N GLU A 127 -15.64 0.97 -17.21
CA GLU A 127 -14.33 0.33 -17.19
C GLU A 127 -14.25 -0.89 -18.12
N ILE A 128 -15.30 -1.72 -18.20
CA ILE A 128 -15.37 -2.83 -19.19
C ILE A 128 -15.25 -2.29 -20.62
N ALA A 129 -15.93 -1.18 -20.93
CA ALA A 129 -15.83 -0.54 -22.25
C ALA A 129 -14.41 -0.01 -22.52
N ALA A 130 -13.74 0.52 -21.50
CA ALA A 130 -12.40 1.07 -21.61
C ALA A 130 -11.33 0.01 -21.93
N VAL A 131 -11.53 -1.25 -21.54
CA VAL A 131 -10.62 -2.38 -21.82
C VAL A 131 -11.12 -3.32 -22.93
N GLU A 132 -12.23 -3.01 -23.60
CA GLU A 132 -12.89 -3.90 -24.56
C GLU A 132 -11.95 -4.37 -25.67
N ALA A 133 -11.21 -3.45 -26.29
CA ALA A 133 -10.31 -3.76 -27.40
C ALA A 133 -9.15 -4.69 -26.99
N ASP A 134 -8.70 -4.60 -25.74
CA ASP A 134 -7.61 -5.42 -25.23
C ASP A 134 -8.13 -6.79 -24.76
N LEU A 135 -9.31 -6.83 -24.14
CA LEU A 135 -10.01 -8.08 -23.82
C LEU A 135 -10.31 -8.90 -25.08
N VAL A 136 -10.86 -8.30 -26.13
CA VAL A 136 -11.18 -8.99 -27.39
C VAL A 136 -9.91 -9.56 -28.04
N ARG A 137 -8.76 -8.90 -27.86
CA ARG A 137 -7.48 -9.35 -28.41
C ARG A 137 -6.86 -10.48 -27.59
N ALA A 138 -6.95 -10.39 -26.26
CA ALA A 138 -6.26 -11.31 -25.35
C ALA A 138 -7.06 -12.57 -25.03
N VAL A 139 -8.39 -12.50 -25.01
CA VAL A 139 -9.25 -13.62 -24.61
C VAL A 139 -9.66 -14.42 -25.85
N PRO A 140 -9.30 -15.73 -25.96
CA PRO A 140 -9.60 -16.56 -27.12
C PRO A 140 -11.08 -17.02 -27.20
N LEU A 141 -11.97 -16.39 -26.44
CA LEU A 141 -13.40 -16.71 -26.37
C LEU A 141 -14.21 -15.54 -26.92
N PRO A 142 -14.97 -15.75 -28.01
CA PRO A 142 -15.80 -14.70 -28.57
C PRO A 142 -16.90 -14.31 -27.58
N GLY A 143 -17.23 -13.02 -27.53
CA GLY A 143 -18.37 -12.52 -26.75
C GLY A 143 -18.10 -12.35 -25.25
N VAL A 144 -16.85 -12.45 -24.77
CA VAL A 144 -16.51 -12.23 -23.35
C VAL A 144 -16.95 -10.84 -22.84
N VAL A 145 -16.81 -9.78 -23.66
CA VAL A 145 -17.18 -8.41 -23.28
C VAL A 145 -18.70 -8.26 -23.15
N PRO A 146 -19.53 -8.67 -24.14
CA PRO A 146 -20.98 -8.74 -23.95
C PRO A 146 -21.39 -9.59 -22.75
N ALA A 147 -20.71 -10.71 -22.49
CA ALA A 147 -20.99 -11.56 -21.34
C ALA A 147 -20.72 -10.85 -20.00
N LEU A 148 -19.60 -10.13 -19.89
CA LEU A 148 -19.24 -9.33 -18.70
C LEU A 148 -20.26 -8.22 -18.45
N ARG A 149 -20.63 -7.47 -19.48
CA ARG A 149 -21.67 -6.41 -19.37
C ARG A 149 -22.98 -6.98 -18.85
N ARG A 150 -23.39 -8.14 -19.36
CA ARG A 150 -24.60 -8.82 -18.88
C ARG A 150 -24.47 -9.30 -17.44
N ALA A 151 -23.31 -9.84 -17.05
CA ALA A 151 -23.07 -10.23 -15.66
C ALA A 151 -23.21 -9.06 -14.68
N VAL A 152 -22.66 -7.89 -15.04
CA VAL A 152 -22.79 -6.66 -14.23
C VAL A 152 -24.25 -6.25 -14.05
N VAL A 153 -25.05 -6.34 -15.13
CA VAL A 153 -26.47 -5.95 -15.10
C VAL A 153 -27.35 -6.99 -14.39
N GLU A 154 -27.12 -8.29 -14.64
CA GLU A 154 -28.02 -9.37 -14.27
C GLU A 154 -27.60 -10.12 -12.98
N ALA A 155 -26.32 -10.13 -12.63
CA ALA A 155 -25.76 -10.80 -11.45
C ALA A 155 -25.12 -9.82 -10.44
N GLY A 156 -25.03 -8.53 -10.77
CA GLY A 156 -24.59 -7.46 -9.86
C GLY A 156 -23.19 -6.93 -10.16
N ALA A 157 -22.96 -5.67 -9.77
CA ALA A 157 -21.73 -4.95 -10.08
C ALA A 157 -20.49 -5.55 -9.38
N ASP A 158 -20.63 -6.01 -8.13
CA ASP A 158 -19.56 -6.67 -7.35
C ASP A 158 -19.01 -7.91 -8.09
N LEU A 159 -19.87 -8.88 -8.37
CA LEU A 159 -19.46 -10.11 -9.05
C LEU A 159 -18.95 -9.83 -10.47
N GLY A 160 -19.64 -8.94 -11.21
CA GLY A 160 -19.20 -8.54 -12.55
C GLY A 160 -17.81 -7.90 -12.56
N PHE A 161 -17.49 -7.07 -11.56
CA PHE A 161 -16.18 -6.44 -11.41
C PHE A 161 -15.10 -7.44 -11.00
N ARG A 162 -15.36 -8.35 -10.04
CA ARG A 162 -14.41 -9.42 -9.70
C ARG A 162 -14.11 -10.34 -10.88
N LEU A 163 -15.12 -10.66 -11.70
CA LEU A 163 -14.93 -11.44 -12.93
C LEU A 163 -14.11 -10.67 -13.98
N LEU A 164 -14.32 -9.36 -14.12
CA LEU A 164 -13.48 -8.52 -14.98
C LEU A 164 -12.00 -8.59 -14.53
N LEU A 165 -11.73 -8.27 -13.25
CA LEU A 165 -10.37 -8.31 -12.69
C LEU A 165 -9.73 -9.66 -12.90
N ARG A 166 -10.45 -10.75 -12.62
CA ARG A 166 -9.95 -12.11 -12.79
C ARG A 166 -9.59 -12.42 -14.24
N ILE A 167 -10.42 -12.02 -15.20
CA ILE A 167 -10.15 -12.23 -16.63
C ILE A 167 -8.92 -11.42 -17.07
N LEU A 168 -8.79 -10.17 -16.62
CA LEU A 168 -7.61 -9.35 -16.92
C LEU A 168 -6.32 -10.03 -16.43
N LYS A 169 -6.30 -10.51 -15.18
CA LYS A 169 -5.17 -11.26 -14.58
C LYS A 169 -4.91 -12.56 -15.33
N ALA A 170 -5.96 -13.36 -15.54
CA ALA A 170 -5.88 -14.66 -16.20
C ALA A 170 -5.32 -14.56 -17.63
N CYS A 171 -5.68 -13.51 -18.36
CA CYS A 171 -5.24 -13.29 -19.73
C CYS A 171 -4.06 -12.31 -19.85
N SER A 172 -3.45 -11.90 -18.73
CA SER A 172 -2.32 -10.95 -18.70
C SER A 172 -2.59 -9.69 -19.52
N VAL A 173 -3.82 -9.16 -19.41
CA VAL A 173 -4.22 -7.94 -20.12
C VAL A 173 -3.57 -6.76 -19.42
N ARG A 174 -2.69 -6.06 -20.15
CA ARG A 174 -2.02 -4.87 -19.65
C ARG A 174 -2.98 -3.71 -19.47
N VAL A 175 -2.87 -3.02 -18.35
CA VAL A 175 -3.61 -1.78 -18.06
C VAL A 175 -2.65 -0.65 -17.71
N ASP A 176 -2.97 0.56 -18.12
CA ASP A 176 -2.20 1.73 -17.69
C ASP A 176 -2.45 2.07 -16.21
N LYS A 177 -1.53 2.85 -15.63
CA LYS A 177 -1.61 3.30 -14.23
C LYS A 177 -2.90 4.03 -13.88
N ALA A 178 -3.40 4.89 -14.77
CA ALA A 178 -4.62 5.65 -14.50
C ALA A 178 -5.84 4.71 -14.38
N ARG A 179 -5.87 3.64 -15.17
CA ARG A 179 -6.90 2.61 -15.07
C ARG A 179 -6.75 1.75 -13.83
N TYR A 180 -5.52 1.39 -13.48
CA TYR A 180 -5.23 0.71 -12.22
C TYR A 180 -5.77 1.50 -11.00
N ASP A 181 -5.53 2.81 -10.97
CA ASP A 181 -6.05 3.69 -9.91
C ASP A 181 -7.58 3.70 -9.86
N ARG A 182 -8.24 3.76 -11.02
CA ARG A 182 -9.70 3.67 -11.10
C ARG A 182 -10.23 2.32 -10.62
N PHE A 183 -9.52 1.22 -10.82
CA PHE A 183 -9.91 -0.08 -10.29
C PHE A 183 -9.81 -0.13 -8.76
N LEU A 184 -8.78 0.48 -8.17
CA LEU A 184 -8.66 0.61 -6.73
C LEU A 184 -9.85 1.43 -6.17
N GLU A 185 -10.11 2.59 -6.77
CA GLU A 185 -11.23 3.47 -6.39
C GLU A 185 -12.59 2.78 -6.51
N LEU A 186 -12.79 1.99 -7.57
CA LEU A 186 -14.02 1.22 -7.76
C LEU A 186 -14.14 0.03 -6.80
N GLY A 187 -13.02 -0.46 -6.26
CA GLY A 187 -12.98 -1.50 -5.24
C GLY A 187 -13.37 -1.02 -3.84
N GLU A 188 -13.21 0.28 -3.54
CA GLU A 188 -13.46 0.85 -2.22
C GLU A 188 -14.94 0.73 -1.77
N PRO A 189 -15.95 1.03 -2.61
CA PRO A 189 -17.37 0.85 -2.23
C PRO A 189 -17.74 -0.60 -1.92
N PHE A 190 -17.00 -1.56 -2.48
CA PHE A 190 -17.15 -2.98 -2.18
C PHE A 190 -16.35 -3.42 -0.94
N GLU A 191 -15.54 -2.52 -0.36
CA GLU A 191 -14.66 -2.81 0.77
C GLU A 191 -13.65 -3.94 0.46
N TYR A 192 -13.12 -3.97 -0.77
CA TYR A 192 -12.09 -4.93 -1.16
C TYR A 192 -10.77 -4.65 -0.45
N HIS A 193 -10.04 -5.71 -0.11
CA HIS A 193 -8.60 -5.60 0.10
C HIS A 193 -7.94 -5.26 -1.23
N TYR A 194 -6.90 -4.42 -1.21
CA TYR A 194 -6.25 -3.98 -2.44
C TYR A 194 -5.68 -5.14 -3.27
N GLY A 195 -5.29 -6.26 -2.64
CA GLY A 195 -4.80 -7.47 -3.32
C GLY A 195 -5.80 -8.06 -4.33
N VAL A 196 -7.11 -7.86 -4.13
CA VAL A 196 -8.16 -8.23 -5.10
C VAL A 196 -7.95 -7.52 -6.44
N VAL A 197 -7.44 -6.29 -6.43
CA VAL A 197 -7.12 -5.52 -7.64
C VAL A 197 -5.67 -5.70 -8.05
N HIS A 198 -4.74 -5.59 -7.10
CA HIS A 198 -3.30 -5.51 -7.34
C HIS A 198 -2.66 -6.82 -7.76
N ASP A 199 -2.95 -7.92 -7.05
CA ASP A 199 -2.19 -9.15 -7.20
C ASP A 199 -2.40 -9.76 -8.59
N ASP A 200 -1.30 -10.13 -9.25
CA ASP A 200 -1.24 -10.70 -10.61
C ASP A 200 -1.81 -9.82 -11.73
N LEU A 201 -2.11 -8.54 -11.46
CA LEU A 201 -2.55 -7.61 -12.50
C LEU A 201 -1.35 -7.02 -13.23
N GLU A 202 -1.35 -7.14 -14.55
CA GLU A 202 -0.31 -6.59 -15.42
C GLU A 202 -0.54 -5.09 -15.62
N VAL A 203 0.26 -4.25 -14.95
CA VAL A 203 0.16 -2.79 -15.02
C VAL A 203 1.38 -2.20 -15.74
N ASP A 204 1.12 -1.32 -16.70
CA ASP A 204 2.14 -0.48 -17.33
C ASP A 204 2.50 0.66 -16.36
N TRP A 205 3.38 0.35 -15.42
CA TRP A 205 3.83 1.29 -14.41
C TRP A 205 4.65 2.44 -15.03
N PRO A 206 4.45 3.69 -14.58
CA PRO A 206 5.31 4.78 -14.99
C PRO A 206 6.74 4.57 -14.48
N PRO A 207 7.75 5.20 -15.10
CA PRO A 207 9.13 5.16 -14.61
C PRO A 207 9.21 5.57 -13.13
N LEU A 208 10.16 4.96 -12.40
CA LEU A 208 10.44 5.34 -11.02
C LEU A 208 10.88 6.80 -10.94
N ASP A 209 10.22 7.55 -10.06
CA ASP A 209 10.59 8.92 -9.72
C ASP A 209 11.00 9.00 -8.24
N PRO A 210 12.32 8.93 -7.92
CA PRO A 210 12.80 9.04 -6.55
C PRO A 210 12.69 10.47 -5.99
N ALA A 211 12.32 11.47 -6.80
CA ALA A 211 12.04 12.83 -6.35
C ALA A 211 10.57 13.02 -5.91
N ARG A 212 9.71 12.03 -6.15
CA ARG A 212 8.32 12.00 -5.69
C ARG A 212 8.26 11.97 -4.14
N ARG A 213 7.29 12.68 -3.57
CA ARG A 213 7.17 12.93 -2.12
C ARG A 213 5.75 12.81 -1.57
N ASP A 214 4.77 12.59 -2.45
CA ASP A 214 3.34 12.50 -2.17
C ASP A 214 2.91 11.12 -1.64
N SER A 215 3.82 10.36 -1.04
CA SER A 215 3.46 9.14 -0.30
C SER A 215 2.58 9.55 0.88
N ASP A 216 1.46 8.83 1.08
CA ASP A 216 0.51 9.15 2.14
C ASP A 216 1.18 9.16 3.52
N TRP A 217 2.12 8.24 3.74
CA TRP A 217 2.87 8.08 4.98
C TRP A 217 4.34 8.44 4.82
N ASP A 218 5.09 8.40 5.94
CA ASP A 218 6.54 8.56 5.97
C ASP A 218 7.23 7.59 4.99
N PHE A 219 8.38 7.98 4.45
CA PHE A 219 9.12 7.20 3.45
C PHE A 219 10.63 7.42 3.55
N GLY A 220 11.39 6.59 2.84
CA GLY A 220 12.85 6.71 2.77
C GLY A 220 13.52 6.44 4.11
N LEU A 221 14.58 7.17 4.43
CA LEU A 221 15.38 6.90 5.62
C LEU A 221 14.67 7.24 6.95
N SER A 222 13.78 8.24 6.96
CA SER A 222 12.98 8.59 8.15
C SER A 222 12.04 7.45 8.55
N GLU A 223 11.34 6.87 7.57
CA GLU A 223 10.48 5.70 7.75
C GLU A 223 11.25 4.50 8.27
N LEU A 224 12.42 4.24 7.65
CA LEU A 224 13.28 3.14 8.08
C LEU A 224 13.72 3.31 9.53
N ALA A 225 14.17 4.52 9.90
CA ALA A 225 14.56 4.83 11.27
C ALA A 225 13.38 4.64 12.24
N ALA A 226 12.16 5.03 11.86
CA ALA A 226 10.96 4.79 12.67
C ALA A 226 10.73 3.30 12.94
N ARG A 227 10.88 2.43 11.93
CA ARG A 227 10.76 0.96 12.14
C ARG A 227 11.82 0.42 13.08
N PHE A 228 13.03 0.97 13.04
CA PHE A 228 14.11 0.57 13.94
C PHE A 228 13.96 1.04 15.38
N ALA A 229 12.97 1.86 15.72
CA ALA A 229 12.62 2.12 17.12
C ALA A 229 12.07 0.86 17.83
N HIS A 230 11.42 -0.04 17.08
CA HIS A 230 10.73 -1.22 17.64
C HIS A 230 10.98 -2.51 16.83
N TRP A 231 12.19 -2.68 16.28
CA TRP A 231 12.54 -3.77 15.34
C TRP A 231 12.60 -5.19 15.94
N HIS A 232 12.25 -5.38 17.21
CA HIS A 232 12.50 -6.64 17.94
C HIS A 232 11.75 -7.86 17.38
N ASP A 233 10.75 -7.64 16.53
CA ASP A 233 10.05 -8.69 15.79
C ASP A 233 10.73 -8.96 14.45
N GLY A 234 11.87 -9.65 14.51
CA GLY A 234 12.63 -10.14 13.35
C GLY A 234 14.12 -9.79 13.38
N THR A 235 14.80 -10.04 12.25
CA THR A 235 16.19 -9.61 12.05
C THR A 235 16.26 -8.22 11.44
N ALA A 236 17.38 -7.50 11.64
CA ALA A 236 17.59 -6.20 11.00
C ALA A 236 17.46 -6.29 9.46
N ASP A 237 17.99 -7.36 8.85
CA ASP A 237 17.87 -7.63 7.42
C ASP A 237 16.41 -7.83 6.97
N GLU A 238 15.57 -8.47 7.79
CA GLU A 238 14.13 -8.63 7.49
C GLU A 238 13.39 -7.29 7.55
N VAL A 239 13.71 -6.43 8.52
CA VAL A 239 13.17 -5.06 8.59
C VAL A 239 13.61 -4.25 7.37
N LEU A 240 14.89 -4.31 7.00
CA LEU A 240 15.41 -3.64 5.79
C LEU A 240 14.66 -4.09 4.54
N ARG A 241 14.53 -5.41 4.31
CA ARG A 241 13.83 -5.94 3.13
C ARG A 241 12.37 -5.52 3.12
N ARG A 242 11.70 -5.53 4.28
CA ARG A 242 10.30 -5.06 4.39
C ARG A 242 10.16 -3.57 4.09
N SER A 243 11.09 -2.71 4.52
CA SER A 243 11.03 -1.28 4.17
C SER A 243 11.36 -1.03 2.69
N ALA A 244 12.34 -1.74 2.12
CA ALA A 244 12.65 -1.62 0.70
C ALA A 244 11.50 -2.10 -0.21
N ALA A 245 10.62 -2.98 0.29
CA ALA A 245 9.45 -3.48 -0.41
C ALA A 245 8.13 -2.80 0.03
N ALA A 246 8.18 -1.75 0.86
CA ALA A 246 7.00 -1.06 1.38
C ALA A 246 6.47 -0.01 0.40
N ASP A 247 6.40 -0.35 -0.89
CA ASP A 247 5.75 0.50 -1.88
C ASP A 247 4.28 0.68 -1.49
N ASP A 248 3.75 1.90 -1.57
CA ASP A 248 2.30 2.10 -1.47
C ASP A 248 1.61 1.39 -2.65
N VAL A 249 0.39 0.92 -2.45
CA VAL A 249 -0.39 0.24 -3.49
C VAL A 249 -0.48 1.07 -4.79
N ARG A 250 -0.53 2.40 -4.70
CA ARG A 250 -0.59 3.31 -5.86
C ARG A 250 0.78 3.69 -6.42
N GLN A 251 1.89 3.16 -5.89
CA GLN A 251 3.24 3.49 -6.34
C GLN A 251 3.78 2.47 -7.35
N THR A 252 4.69 2.92 -8.21
CA THR A 252 5.45 2.02 -9.08
C THR A 252 6.27 1.07 -8.20
N PRO A 253 6.26 -0.25 -8.45
CA PRO A 253 7.08 -1.20 -7.70
C PRO A 253 8.56 -0.79 -7.64
N GLY A 254 9.13 -0.76 -6.43
CA GLY A 254 10.49 -0.29 -6.15
C GLY A 254 10.62 1.21 -5.83
N SER A 255 9.51 1.96 -5.73
CA SER A 255 9.53 3.36 -5.31
C SER A 255 10.13 3.55 -3.91
N ALA A 256 9.75 2.73 -2.94
CA ALA A 256 10.29 2.75 -1.58
C ALA A 256 11.80 2.50 -1.58
N ALA A 257 12.26 1.48 -2.31
CA ALA A 257 13.69 1.19 -2.48
C ALA A 257 14.45 2.33 -3.18
N ALA A 258 13.86 2.96 -4.20
CA ALA A 258 14.51 4.05 -4.94
C ALA A 258 14.70 5.31 -4.07
N VAL A 259 13.67 5.71 -3.31
CA VAL A 259 13.75 6.86 -2.41
C VAL A 259 14.72 6.59 -1.26
N LEU A 260 14.65 5.40 -0.64
CA LEU A 260 15.58 5.01 0.41
C LEU A 260 17.03 4.97 -0.10
N LEU A 261 17.26 4.42 -1.30
CA LEU A 261 18.58 4.40 -1.93
C LEU A 261 19.13 5.82 -2.16
N ALA A 262 18.27 6.76 -2.60
CA ALA A 262 18.67 8.15 -2.82
C ALA A 262 19.10 8.82 -1.50
N ASP A 263 18.31 8.65 -0.44
CA ASP A 263 18.61 9.19 0.90
C ASP A 263 19.95 8.67 1.43
N VAL A 264 20.14 7.34 1.46
CA VAL A 264 21.37 6.74 2.02
C VAL A 264 22.59 7.03 1.16
N THR A 265 22.45 7.07 -0.17
CA THR A 265 23.57 7.40 -1.06
C THR A 265 24.02 8.85 -0.82
N ARG A 266 23.10 9.80 -0.63
CA ARG A 266 23.46 11.18 -0.29
C ARG A 266 24.17 11.29 1.04
N LEU A 267 23.65 10.69 2.09
CA LEU A 267 24.30 10.73 3.41
C LEU A 267 25.66 10.04 3.39
N HIS A 268 25.76 8.89 2.73
CA HIS A 268 27.01 8.15 2.62
C HIS A 268 28.08 8.95 1.85
N ALA A 269 27.72 9.60 0.75
CA ALA A 269 28.62 10.44 -0.04
C ALA A 269 28.88 11.84 0.58
N SER A 270 28.17 12.21 1.64
CA SER A 270 28.29 13.53 2.26
C SER A 270 29.62 13.74 2.99
N PRO A 271 30.05 15.01 3.16
CA PRO A 271 31.24 15.35 3.95
C PRO A 271 31.02 15.26 5.48
N LEU A 272 29.87 14.75 5.94
CA LEU A 272 29.57 14.63 7.37
C LEU A 272 30.49 13.62 8.04
N SER A 273 30.87 13.85 9.30
CA SER A 273 31.66 12.88 10.05
C SER A 273 30.85 11.62 10.34
N THR A 274 31.53 10.48 10.53
CA THR A 274 30.89 9.23 10.98
C THR A 274 30.14 9.45 12.29
N ASP A 275 30.70 10.20 13.24
CA ASP A 275 30.02 10.53 14.51
C ASP A 275 28.72 11.33 14.32
N THR A 276 28.70 12.25 13.35
CA THR A 276 27.48 13.01 13.01
C THR A 276 26.41 12.09 12.45
N LEU A 277 26.79 11.20 11.53
CA LEU A 277 25.86 10.21 10.95
C LEU A 277 25.36 9.22 12.00
N THR A 278 26.22 8.76 12.92
CA THR A 278 25.84 7.88 14.03
C THR A 278 24.84 8.58 14.95
N THR A 279 25.11 9.83 15.32
CA THR A 279 24.21 10.65 16.13
C THR A 279 22.84 10.79 15.48
N LEU A 280 22.81 11.09 14.18
CA LEU A 280 21.59 11.24 13.39
C LEU A 280 20.77 9.94 13.36
N TRP A 281 21.42 8.81 13.02
CA TRP A 281 20.78 7.50 12.96
C TRP A 281 20.18 7.09 14.32
N LEU A 282 20.96 7.22 15.39
CA LEU A 282 20.51 6.86 16.73
C LEU A 282 19.36 7.78 17.20
N ALA A 283 19.44 9.09 16.95
CA ALA A 283 18.38 10.02 17.34
C ALA A 283 17.06 9.75 16.59
N ALA A 284 17.12 9.56 15.27
CA ALA A 284 15.93 9.28 14.46
C ALA A 284 15.37 7.87 14.72
N GLY A 285 16.24 6.90 15.00
CA GLY A 285 15.88 5.51 15.31
C GLY A 285 15.45 5.28 16.75
N ASP A 286 15.26 6.33 17.55
CA ASP A 286 14.97 6.25 19.00
C ASP A 286 15.93 5.31 19.75
N CYS A 287 17.22 5.32 19.35
CA CYS A 287 18.28 4.44 19.83
C CYS A 287 17.93 2.93 19.77
N GLY A 288 17.00 2.50 18.90
CA GLY A 288 16.56 1.11 18.86
C GLY A 288 17.57 0.18 18.19
N TYR A 289 18.32 0.63 17.18
CA TYR A 289 19.36 -0.14 16.50
C TYR A 289 20.72 0.55 16.52
N TRP A 290 21.71 -0.13 17.08
CA TRP A 290 23.07 0.34 17.32
C TRP A 290 24.05 -0.44 16.43
N PRO A 291 24.49 0.10 15.27
CA PRO A 291 25.34 -0.63 14.33
C PRO A 291 26.65 -1.13 14.97
N ASP A 292 27.23 -0.33 15.87
CA ASP A 292 28.47 -0.62 16.59
C ASP A 292 28.39 -1.88 17.45
N ARG A 293 27.22 -2.16 18.04
CA ARG A 293 26.96 -3.40 18.80
C ARG A 293 27.01 -4.65 17.93
N PHE A 294 26.90 -4.49 16.61
CA PHE A 294 27.02 -5.55 15.62
C PHE A 294 28.37 -5.51 14.88
N GLY A 295 29.33 -4.72 15.38
CA GLY A 295 30.69 -4.66 14.83
C GLY A 295 30.80 -3.91 13.51
N ILE A 296 29.82 -3.09 13.16
CA ILE A 296 29.84 -2.24 11.97
C ILE A 296 29.67 -0.76 12.36
N ASP A 297 30.26 0.15 11.58
CA ASP A 297 29.98 1.58 11.74
C ASP A 297 28.72 2.01 10.95
N VAL A 298 28.27 3.26 11.17
CA VAL A 298 27.09 3.79 10.49
C VAL A 298 27.27 3.90 8.97
N ARG A 299 28.49 4.07 8.46
CA ARG A 299 28.73 4.17 7.01
C ARG A 299 28.59 2.80 6.36
N GLN A 300 29.13 1.76 7.00
CA GLN A 300 28.90 0.37 6.62
C GLN A 300 27.42 0.01 6.69
N TRP A 301 26.69 0.52 7.68
CA TRP A 301 25.24 0.35 7.77
C TRP A 301 24.49 1.02 6.61
N LEU A 302 24.83 2.27 6.26
CA LEU A 302 24.24 2.97 5.10
C LEU A 302 24.54 2.23 3.78
N GLU A 303 25.74 1.68 3.61
CA GLU A 303 26.07 0.87 2.43
C GLU A 303 25.24 -0.42 2.40
N ARG A 304 25.05 -1.09 3.56
CA ARG A 304 24.18 -2.27 3.66
C ARG A 304 22.74 -1.96 3.25
N ILE A 305 22.19 -0.84 3.68
CA ILE A 305 20.86 -0.39 3.25
C ILE A 305 20.85 -0.19 1.72
N ALA A 306 21.86 0.49 1.19
CA ALA A 306 21.97 0.74 -0.25
C ALA A 306 22.03 -0.58 -1.06
N GLU A 307 22.76 -1.58 -0.59
CA GLU A 307 22.83 -2.90 -1.23
C GLU A 307 21.45 -3.59 -1.31
N VAL A 308 20.69 -3.60 -0.22
CA VAL A 308 19.34 -4.18 -0.18
C VAL A 308 18.41 -3.45 -1.13
N CYS A 309 18.46 -2.12 -1.17
CA CYS A 309 17.67 -1.34 -2.13
C CYS A 309 18.06 -1.64 -3.58
N ARG A 310 19.36 -1.75 -3.89
CA ARG A 310 19.83 -2.11 -5.24
C ARG A 310 19.42 -3.52 -5.63
N GLU A 311 19.38 -4.45 -4.69
CA GLU A 311 18.86 -5.81 -4.91
C GLU A 311 17.37 -5.79 -5.26
N ARG A 312 16.57 -5.13 -4.43
CA ARG A 312 15.13 -4.96 -4.70
C ARG A 312 14.86 -4.32 -6.06
N LEU A 313 15.59 -3.26 -6.40
CA LEU A 313 15.43 -2.57 -7.69
C LEU A 313 15.86 -3.44 -8.89
N ARG A 314 16.86 -4.31 -8.74
CA ARG A 314 17.24 -5.28 -9.77
C ARG A 314 16.12 -6.29 -10.03
N GLU A 315 15.35 -6.63 -9.01
CA GLU A 315 14.23 -7.57 -9.11
C GLU A 315 12.98 -6.91 -9.70
N THR A 316 12.58 -5.75 -9.18
CA THR A 316 11.31 -5.11 -9.56
C THR A 316 11.41 -4.23 -10.78
N MET A 317 12.54 -3.52 -10.96
CA MET A 317 12.74 -2.55 -12.03
C MET A 317 14.13 -2.68 -12.65
N PRO A 318 14.43 -3.79 -13.37
CA PRO A 318 15.78 -4.07 -13.91
C PRO A 318 16.34 -2.98 -14.84
N ALA A 319 15.46 -2.21 -15.49
CA ALA A 319 15.80 -1.11 -16.38
C ALA A 319 16.16 0.19 -15.64
N TYR A 320 15.81 0.31 -14.36
CA TYR A 320 16.07 1.50 -13.57
C TYR A 320 17.58 1.71 -13.37
N ARG A 321 18.02 2.96 -13.50
CA ARG A 321 19.38 3.40 -13.23
C ARG A 321 19.30 4.52 -12.21
N PRO A 322 19.84 4.32 -10.98
CA PRO A 322 19.82 5.37 -9.97
C PRO A 322 20.59 6.59 -10.47
N GLU A 323 19.91 7.73 -10.54
CA GLU A 323 20.52 9.03 -10.80
C GLU A 323 20.41 9.90 -9.54
N PRO A 324 21.41 10.75 -9.25
CA PRO A 324 21.30 11.70 -8.16
C PRO A 324 20.16 12.67 -8.42
N ALA A 325 19.09 12.59 -7.62
CA ALA A 325 18.02 13.59 -7.67
C ALA A 325 18.58 14.98 -7.32
N PRO A 326 18.01 16.10 -7.83
CA PRO A 326 18.41 17.45 -7.43
C PRO A 326 18.15 17.70 -5.94
N VAL A 327 18.99 18.49 -5.29
CA VAL A 327 18.76 18.94 -3.90
C VAL A 327 17.74 20.09 -3.91
N ARG A 328 16.73 20.03 -3.03
CA ARG A 328 15.73 21.10 -2.87
C ARG A 328 16.23 22.22 -1.94
N ALA A 329 17.35 22.84 -2.33
CA ALA A 329 18.05 23.81 -1.50
C ALA A 329 17.25 25.11 -1.23
N ASP A 330 16.14 25.34 -1.94
CA ASP A 330 15.28 26.52 -1.82
C ASP A 330 14.60 26.66 -0.46
N LEU A 331 14.50 25.57 0.33
CA LEU A 331 13.85 25.55 1.64
C LEU A 331 14.84 25.47 2.82
N THR A 332 16.14 25.60 2.55
CA THR A 332 17.20 25.44 3.57
C THR A 332 17.02 26.40 4.73
N ASP A 333 16.83 27.68 4.46
CA ASP A 333 16.75 28.72 5.49
C ASP A 333 15.50 28.57 6.36
N GLU A 334 14.36 28.17 5.78
CA GLU A 334 13.15 27.91 6.56
C GLU A 334 13.27 26.69 7.47
N VAL A 335 13.87 25.60 6.99
CA VAL A 335 14.09 24.40 7.83
C VAL A 335 15.09 24.72 8.95
N LEU A 336 16.18 25.44 8.66
CA LEU A 336 17.14 25.87 9.67
C LEU A 336 16.51 26.80 10.72
N ARG A 337 15.57 27.67 10.32
CA ARG A 337 14.85 28.52 11.26
C ARG A 337 14.01 27.69 12.23
N GLU A 338 13.23 26.73 11.74
CA GLU A 338 12.41 25.88 12.61
C GLU A 338 13.25 25.00 13.55
N LEU A 339 14.43 24.54 13.10
CA LEU A 339 15.40 23.86 13.95
C LEU A 339 15.96 24.78 15.03
N GLY A 340 16.39 26.00 14.65
CA GLY A 340 16.93 27.00 15.57
C GLY A 340 15.92 27.42 16.64
N ASP A 341 14.66 27.58 16.26
CA ASP A 341 13.56 27.93 17.17
C ASP A 341 13.25 26.83 18.20
N LEU A 342 13.67 25.58 17.98
CA LEU A 342 13.55 24.48 18.95
C LEU A 342 14.86 24.07 19.62
N ALA A 343 16.00 24.63 19.21
CA ALA A 343 17.31 24.16 19.66
C ALA A 343 17.42 24.14 21.19
N LEU A 344 17.02 25.21 21.88
CA LEU A 344 17.06 25.29 23.34
C LEU A 344 16.14 24.28 24.03
N GLU A 345 14.95 24.02 23.47
CA GLU A 345 14.03 23.03 24.01
C GLU A 345 14.58 21.61 23.82
N MET A 346 15.17 21.33 22.65
CA MET A 346 15.85 20.06 22.37
C MET A 346 17.06 19.84 23.28
N GLU A 347 17.84 20.88 23.57
CA GLU A 347 19.00 20.81 24.48
C GLU A 347 18.62 20.28 25.87
N SER A 348 17.41 20.58 26.34
CA SER A 348 16.90 20.12 27.65
C SER A 348 16.52 18.64 27.68
N ARG A 349 16.58 17.94 26.54
CA ARG A 349 16.07 16.56 26.38
C ARG A 349 17.13 15.60 25.88
N THR A 350 16.84 14.32 25.99
CA THR A 350 17.71 13.23 25.55
C THR A 350 16.83 12.13 24.99
N VAL A 351 17.16 11.64 23.79
CA VAL A 351 16.52 10.45 23.20
C VAL A 351 16.91 9.24 24.06
N GLN A 352 15.94 8.45 24.51
CA GLN A 352 16.15 7.30 25.42
C GLN A 352 17.01 7.65 26.66
N PRO A 353 16.50 8.45 27.61
CA PRO A 353 17.28 9.03 28.72
C PRO A 353 17.79 8.00 29.74
N HIS A 354 17.27 6.78 29.74
CA HIS A 354 17.61 5.74 30.72
C HIS A 354 18.78 4.83 30.28
N GLY A 355 19.46 5.16 29.18
CA GLY A 355 20.59 4.38 28.64
C GLY A 355 21.70 5.26 28.07
N GLN A 356 22.38 4.77 27.03
CA GLN A 356 23.33 5.56 26.24
C GLN A 356 22.58 6.47 25.25
N GLY A 357 21.74 7.36 25.77
CA GLY A 357 20.88 8.21 24.96
C GLY A 357 21.64 9.24 24.13
N VAL A 358 20.98 9.80 23.11
CA VAL A 358 21.53 10.91 22.31
C VAL A 358 21.04 12.23 22.91
N PRO A 359 21.93 13.13 23.38
CA PRO A 359 21.52 14.46 23.84
C PRO A 359 20.84 15.24 22.71
N GLY A 360 19.73 15.91 22.98
CA GLY A 360 19.00 16.65 21.95
C GLY A 360 19.82 17.77 21.31
N ALA A 361 20.76 18.36 22.06
CA ALA A 361 21.77 19.30 21.54
C ALA A 361 22.67 18.68 20.45
N ALA A 362 23.01 17.39 20.58
CA ALA A 362 23.80 16.67 19.59
C ALA A 362 22.95 16.33 18.36
N ALA A 363 21.70 15.90 18.57
CA ALA A 363 20.75 15.65 17.49
C ALA A 363 20.46 16.92 16.66
N ALA A 364 20.20 18.06 17.32
CA ALA A 364 19.98 19.34 16.65
C ALA A 364 21.16 19.74 15.75
N ARG A 365 22.40 19.69 16.27
CA ARG A 365 23.61 19.98 15.48
C ARG A 365 23.84 19.00 14.33
N ALA A 366 23.47 17.73 14.48
CA ALA A 366 23.54 16.76 13.40
C ALA A 366 22.51 17.11 12.30
N LEU A 367 21.28 17.45 12.67
CA LEU A 367 20.23 17.87 11.75
C LEU A 367 20.60 19.17 11.00
N GLU A 368 21.11 20.18 11.69
CA GLU A 368 21.60 21.43 11.07
C GLU A 368 22.64 21.15 9.98
N GLN A 369 23.56 20.22 10.23
CA GLN A 369 24.56 19.82 9.25
C GLN A 369 23.96 19.07 8.06
N VAL A 370 22.95 18.22 8.27
CA VAL A 370 22.23 17.54 7.17
C VAL A 370 21.50 18.57 6.30
N VAL A 371 20.77 19.49 6.92
CA VAL A 371 19.99 20.52 6.22
C VAL A 371 20.91 21.45 5.42
N SER A 372 22.03 21.87 6.00
CA SER A 372 22.95 22.83 5.36
C SER A 372 23.92 22.22 4.35
N ARG A 373 24.26 20.92 4.47
CA ARG A 373 25.33 20.29 3.67
C ARG A 373 24.88 19.11 2.82
N VAL A 374 23.67 18.58 3.02
CA VAL A 374 23.21 17.37 2.35
C VAL A 374 21.88 17.61 1.62
N ASP A 375 20.80 17.78 2.37
CA ASP A 375 19.47 18.01 1.83
C ASP A 375 18.52 18.54 2.91
N PRO A 376 17.89 19.71 2.73
CA PRO A 376 16.86 20.19 3.65
C PRO A 376 15.59 19.31 3.67
N ASP A 377 15.24 18.61 2.59
CA ASP A 377 14.11 17.66 2.55
C ASP A 377 14.33 16.51 3.53
N LEU A 378 15.44 15.78 3.35
CA LEU A 378 15.84 14.68 4.23
C LEU A 378 16.06 15.17 5.66
N GLY A 379 16.71 16.33 5.83
CA GLY A 379 16.92 16.95 7.13
C GLY A 379 15.60 17.26 7.85
N PHE A 380 14.59 17.76 7.14
CA PHE A 380 13.28 18.06 7.70
C PHE A 380 12.49 16.78 8.07
N ARG A 381 12.52 15.73 7.24
CA ARG A 381 11.91 14.43 7.58
C ARG A 381 12.53 13.81 8.83
N LEU A 382 13.86 13.81 8.92
CA LEU A 382 14.59 13.32 10.09
C LEU A 382 14.36 14.20 11.32
N PHE A 383 14.19 15.51 11.14
CA PHE A 383 13.83 16.42 12.23
C PHE A 383 12.48 16.06 12.84
N LEU A 384 11.43 15.91 12.02
CA LEU A 384 10.10 15.47 12.51
C LEU A 384 10.21 14.15 13.29
N ARG A 385 11.01 13.20 12.78
CA ARG A 385 11.24 11.93 13.47
C ARG A 385 11.95 12.10 14.82
N VAL A 386 12.97 12.96 14.90
CA VAL A 386 13.68 13.27 16.15
C VAL A 386 12.75 13.96 17.17
N LEU A 387 11.81 14.79 16.73
CA LEU A 387 10.79 15.38 17.62
C LEU A 387 9.94 14.29 18.29
N VAL A 388 9.53 13.27 17.53
CA VAL A 388 8.81 12.10 18.08
C VAL A 388 9.67 11.37 19.11
N ALA A 389 10.95 11.09 18.79
CA ALA A 389 11.86 10.38 19.69
C ALA A 389 12.17 11.18 20.98
N LEU A 390 12.17 12.50 20.92
CA LEU A 390 12.32 13.40 22.07
C LEU A 390 10.99 13.68 22.81
N TRP A 391 9.87 13.13 22.33
CA TRP A 391 8.52 13.39 22.85
C TRP A 391 8.21 14.89 22.94
N MET A 392 8.62 15.65 21.92
CA MET A 392 8.60 17.12 21.91
C MET A 392 7.16 17.65 21.82
N PRO A 393 6.67 18.41 22.81
CA PRO A 393 5.37 19.07 22.72
C PRO A 393 5.41 20.15 21.65
N LEU A 394 4.34 20.27 20.87
CA LEU A 394 4.20 21.26 19.80
C LEU A 394 2.98 22.13 20.05
N THR A 395 3.06 23.39 19.61
CA THR A 395 1.88 24.26 19.53
C THR A 395 1.16 24.03 18.21
N GLN A 396 -0.15 24.33 18.17
CA GLN A 396 -0.94 24.27 16.94
C GLN A 396 -0.35 25.14 15.81
N GLU A 397 0.17 26.32 16.16
CA GLU A 397 0.82 27.22 15.19
C GLU A 397 2.06 26.58 14.58
N ARG A 398 2.92 25.96 15.40
CA ARG A 398 4.14 25.30 14.92
C ARG A 398 3.81 24.10 14.03
N TYR A 399 2.83 23.30 14.43
CA TYR A 399 2.32 22.20 13.60
C TYR A 399 1.78 22.69 12.25
N ALA A 400 1.05 23.81 12.22
CA ALA A 400 0.59 24.42 10.97
C ALA A 400 1.75 24.86 10.06
N ARG A 401 2.83 25.42 10.62
CA ARG A 401 4.04 25.75 9.84
C ARG A 401 4.74 24.51 9.30
N TYR A 402 4.79 23.42 10.05
CA TYR A 402 5.35 22.16 9.57
C TYR A 402 4.53 21.56 8.43
N LYS A 403 3.19 21.64 8.51
CA LYS A 403 2.32 21.26 7.39
C LYS A 403 2.59 22.10 6.15
N ALA A 404 2.68 23.43 6.29
CA ALA A 404 3.00 24.32 5.18
C ALA A 404 4.40 24.04 4.56
N LEU A 405 5.40 23.70 5.38
CA LEU A 405 6.70 23.24 4.87
C LEU A 405 6.59 21.90 4.14
N GLY A 406 5.86 20.94 4.70
CA GLY A 406 5.61 19.65 4.07
C GLY A 406 4.91 19.79 2.71
N GLU A 407 3.87 20.63 2.62
CA GLU A 407 3.19 20.96 1.36
C GLU A 407 4.15 21.54 0.32
N ARG A 408 5.06 22.44 0.73
CA ARG A 408 6.10 22.99 -0.17
C ARG A 408 7.08 21.91 -0.63
N PHE A 409 7.44 20.95 0.22
CA PHE A 409 8.21 19.77 -0.17
C PHE A 409 7.42 18.76 -1.03
N GLY A 410 6.10 18.89 -1.08
CA GLY A 410 5.21 17.98 -1.79
C GLY A 410 4.91 16.69 -1.01
N TYR A 411 4.98 16.73 0.32
CA TYR A 411 4.64 15.60 1.18
C TYR A 411 3.17 15.22 1.06
N GLY A 412 2.89 13.92 1.15
CA GLY A 412 1.52 13.41 1.30
C GLY A 412 0.92 13.74 2.67
N GLU A 413 -0.34 13.36 2.83
CA GLU A 413 -1.23 13.85 3.90
C GLU A 413 -0.71 13.57 5.33
N TYR A 414 -0.10 12.41 5.56
CA TYR A 414 0.17 11.92 6.92
C TYR A 414 1.64 12.00 7.35
N LEU A 415 2.57 12.40 6.49
CA LEU A 415 3.99 12.46 6.86
C LEU A 415 4.21 13.42 8.04
N VAL A 416 3.62 14.62 8.00
CA VAL A 416 3.74 15.60 9.10
C VAL A 416 2.86 15.19 10.29
N SER A 417 1.76 14.49 10.05
CA SER A 417 0.83 14.03 11.10
C SER A 417 1.45 13.07 12.10
N GLN A 418 2.64 12.51 11.83
CA GLN A 418 3.40 11.73 12.80
C GLN A 418 3.72 12.49 14.11
N VAL A 419 3.73 13.83 14.08
CA VAL A 419 3.93 14.66 15.29
C VAL A 419 2.62 15.20 15.88
N ASP A 420 1.45 14.89 15.29
CA ASP A 420 0.15 15.42 15.72
C ASP A 420 -0.20 15.03 17.17
N GLY A 421 0.17 13.81 17.58
CA GLY A 421 -0.01 13.32 18.95
C GLY A 421 0.75 14.11 20.03
N PHE A 422 1.63 15.02 19.64
CA PHE A 422 2.37 15.90 20.55
C PHE A 422 1.87 17.34 20.53
N VAL A 423 0.85 17.66 19.73
CA VAL A 423 0.28 18.99 19.68
C VAL A 423 -0.54 19.23 20.94
N GLN A 424 -0.15 20.22 21.72
CA GLN A 424 -0.88 20.63 22.91
C GLN A 424 -2.14 21.37 22.46
N SER A 425 -3.30 20.81 22.81
CA SER A 425 -4.56 21.54 22.75
C SER A 425 -4.56 22.56 23.88
N ASP A 426 -4.73 23.83 23.56
CA ASP A 426 -5.06 24.85 24.56
C ASP A 426 -6.38 24.44 25.22
N LEU A 427 -6.31 23.88 26.43
CA LEU A 427 -7.45 23.62 27.30
C LEU A 427 -7.70 24.82 28.22
#